data_AF-A0A950KXE9-F1
#
_entry.id   AF-A0A950KXE9-F1
#
_cell.length_a   1.000
_cell.length_b   1.000
_cell.length_c   1.000
_cell.angle_alpha   90.00
_cell.angle_beta   90.00
_cell.angle_gamma   90.00
#
_symmetry.space_group_name_H-M   'P 1'
#
loop_
_entity.id
_entity.type
_entity.pdbx_description
1 polymer ?
#
loop_
_entity_poly.entity_id
_entity_poly.type
_entity_poly.pdbx_seq_one_letter_code
_entity_poly.pdbx_strand_id
1 'polypeptide(L)'
;MRVMLAARVVAGMLIAGACAACGGGGSSTPPPPPVVTPTPVPTATPTPTPAPTPTASPTPAPALVPSALSFINVGSGAAQNVAVSETGYNGTFTASSSNCSGIVSFSAAPFASSIQVTPVAPGTCAIAISDTNGAHTALPVSVTTTTVTGS
;
A
#
# COMPACT_ATOMS: atom_id res chain seq x y z
N MET A 1 -31.64 31.49 9.69
CA MET A 1 -31.65 32.59 10.68
C MET A 1 -33.09 32.71 11.19
N ARG A 2 -33.36 32.29 12.43
CA ARG A 2 -34.72 32.23 12.99
C ARG A 2 -34.99 33.46 13.87
N VAL A 3 -35.97 34.25 13.43
CA VAL A 3 -37.03 34.95 14.21
C VAL A 3 -36.66 36.02 15.26
N MET A 4 -36.89 37.27 14.85
CA MET A 4 -37.51 38.47 15.46
C MET A 4 -37.82 38.64 16.99
N LEU A 5 -37.63 39.92 17.41
CA LEU A 5 -38.36 40.76 18.41
C LEU A 5 -38.14 40.47 19.93
N ALA A 6 -38.09 41.41 20.88
CA ALA A 6 -38.69 42.74 21.03
C ALA A 6 -37.91 43.61 22.07
N ALA A 7 -37.64 44.88 21.78
CA ALA A 7 -38.26 46.08 22.37
C ALA A 7 -38.27 46.21 23.92
N ARG A 8 -37.70 47.31 24.45
CA ARG A 8 -38.45 48.43 25.05
C ARG A 8 -37.53 49.54 25.59
N VAL A 9 -37.73 50.72 25.04
CA VAL A 9 -37.29 52.03 25.53
C VAL A 9 -38.19 52.44 26.70
N VAL A 10 -37.62 52.95 27.79
CA VAL A 10 -38.34 53.83 28.74
C VAL A 10 -37.42 54.97 29.13
N ALA A 11 -37.91 56.18 28.87
CA ALA A 11 -37.29 57.46 29.16
C ALA A 11 -37.87 58.06 30.45
N GLY A 12 -37.06 58.87 31.12
CA GLY A 12 -37.50 60.00 31.95
C GLY A 12 -37.04 59.95 33.42
N MET A 13 -36.89 61.06 34.16
CA MET A 13 -37.02 62.50 33.92
C MET A 13 -36.86 63.21 35.31
N LEU A 14 -36.13 64.35 35.40
CA LEU A 14 -36.18 65.43 36.45
C LEU A 14 -35.63 65.12 37.88
N ILE A 15 -35.14 66.04 38.75
CA ILE A 15 -34.93 67.51 38.81
C ILE A 15 -34.04 67.89 40.03
N ALA A 16 -33.29 69.00 39.90
CA ALA A 16 -32.83 70.04 40.86
C ALA A 16 -32.03 69.78 42.16
N GLY A 17 -31.10 70.71 42.43
CA GLY A 17 -30.65 71.07 43.79
C GLY A 17 -29.28 71.77 43.84
N ALA A 18 -29.25 73.10 43.91
CA ALA A 18 -28.06 73.93 44.10
C ALA A 18 -27.47 73.84 45.53
N CYS A 19 -26.17 74.12 45.71
CA CYS A 19 -25.55 74.90 46.81
C CYS A 19 -24.02 74.87 46.70
N ALA A 20 -23.38 76.02 46.93
CA ALA A 20 -21.93 76.23 46.92
C ALA A 20 -21.23 75.75 48.21
N ALA A 21 -20.00 75.26 48.11
CA ALA A 21 -19.04 75.24 49.22
C ALA A 21 -17.59 75.13 48.72
N CYS A 22 -16.78 76.13 49.06
CA CYS A 22 -15.33 76.14 48.95
C CYS A 22 -14.72 75.25 50.05
N GLY A 23 -13.69 74.47 49.73
CA GLY A 23 -12.91 73.73 50.73
C GLY A 23 -11.83 72.88 50.08
N GLY A 24 -10.58 73.35 50.10
CA GLY A 24 -9.41 72.60 49.65
C GLY A 24 -9.04 71.46 50.60
N GLY A 25 -8.42 70.41 50.06
CA GLY A 25 -7.85 69.31 50.84
C GLY A 25 -7.07 68.37 49.91
N GLY A 26 -5.75 68.25 50.15
CA GLY A 26 -4.81 67.52 49.30
C GLY A 26 -5.24 66.10 48.98
N SER A 27 -5.38 65.79 47.69
CA SER A 27 -5.56 64.43 47.20
C SER A 27 -4.21 63.91 46.74
N SER A 28 -3.52 63.21 47.63
CA SER A 28 -2.43 62.30 47.26
C SER A 28 -3.05 61.16 46.46
N THR A 29 -3.04 61.28 45.13
CA THR A 29 -3.40 60.19 44.23
C THR A 29 -2.53 58.99 44.58
N PRO A 30 -3.10 57.84 44.99
CA PRO A 30 -2.30 56.65 45.23
C PRO A 30 -1.59 56.26 43.92
N PRO A 31 -0.31 55.83 43.97
CA PRO A 31 0.38 55.37 42.79
C PRO A 31 -0.41 54.23 42.13
N PRO A 32 -0.44 54.17 40.79
CA PRO A 32 -1.17 53.12 40.09
C PRO A 32 -0.68 51.75 40.56
N PRO A 33 -1.57 50.76 40.69
CA PRO A 33 -1.19 49.41 41.08
C PRO A 33 -0.14 48.85 40.10
N PRO A 34 0.81 48.03 40.59
CA PRO A 34 1.84 47.45 39.73
C PRO A 34 1.17 46.65 38.60
N VAL A 35 1.51 47.01 37.36
CA VAL A 35 1.08 46.29 36.17
C VAL A 35 1.83 44.97 36.14
N VAL A 36 1.10 43.87 36.33
CA VAL A 36 1.65 42.51 36.17
C VAL A 36 1.85 42.26 34.69
N THR A 37 3.09 42.31 34.24
CA THR A 37 3.45 41.90 32.88
C THR A 37 3.21 40.40 32.76
N PRO A 38 2.39 39.91 31.81
CA PRO A 38 2.19 38.48 31.63
C PRO A 38 3.52 37.82 31.27
N THR A 39 3.91 36.83 32.06
CA THR A 39 5.08 36.00 31.79
C THR A 39 4.88 35.30 30.44
N PRO A 40 5.84 35.37 29.50
CA PRO A 40 5.71 34.67 28.23
C PRO A 40 5.55 33.17 28.49
N VAL A 41 4.47 32.58 27.96
CA VAL A 41 4.26 31.14 27.99
C VAL A 41 5.28 30.51 27.05
N PRO A 42 6.04 29.49 27.48
CA PRO A 42 6.97 28.80 26.59
C PRO A 42 6.20 28.16 25.44
N THR A 43 6.52 28.56 24.22
CA THR A 43 5.99 27.97 23.00
C THR A 43 6.52 26.54 22.89
N ALA A 44 5.64 25.55 22.76
CA ALA A 44 6.05 24.17 22.56
C ALA A 44 6.81 24.05 21.23
N THR A 45 8.05 23.55 21.30
CA THR A 45 8.85 23.24 20.12
C THR A 45 8.18 22.10 19.35
N PRO A 46 7.96 22.20 18.03
CA PRO A 46 7.38 21.11 17.25
C PRO A 46 8.29 19.88 17.33
N THR A 47 7.70 18.73 17.64
CA THR A 47 8.39 17.44 17.63
C THR A 47 8.74 17.06 16.17
N PRO A 48 9.96 16.62 15.85
CA PRO A 48 10.30 16.23 14.50
C PRO A 48 9.46 15.02 14.06
N THR A 49 8.84 15.12 12.88
CA THR A 49 8.15 14.00 12.24
C THR A 49 9.19 12.94 11.85
N PRO A 50 8.96 11.64 12.14
CA PRO A 50 9.82 10.57 11.67
C PRO A 50 9.93 10.61 10.13
N ALA A 51 11.15 10.43 9.62
CA ALA A 51 11.36 10.29 8.18
C ALA A 51 10.63 9.03 7.68
N PRO A 52 10.11 9.03 6.43
CA PRO A 52 9.49 7.85 5.85
C PRO A 52 10.52 6.72 5.80
N THR A 53 10.13 5.54 6.29
CA THR A 53 10.91 4.33 6.17
C THR A 53 11.04 3.96 4.68
N PRO A 54 12.23 3.60 4.17
CA PRO A 54 12.35 3.15 2.79
C PRO A 54 11.49 1.92 2.56
N THR A 55 10.68 1.95 1.51
CA THR A 55 9.94 0.78 1.02
C THR A 55 10.92 -0.23 0.44
N ALA A 56 10.78 -1.50 0.82
CA ALA A 56 11.57 -2.59 0.26
C ALA A 56 11.38 -2.66 -1.27
N SER A 57 12.48 -2.85 -2.01
CA SER A 57 12.44 -3.12 -3.45
C SER A 57 11.75 -4.47 -3.71
N PRO A 58 10.94 -4.62 -4.76
CA PRO A 58 10.37 -5.93 -5.11
C PRO A 58 11.49 -6.93 -5.40
N THR A 59 11.33 -8.15 -4.90
CA THR A 59 12.18 -9.29 -5.28
C THR A 59 11.94 -9.61 -6.76
N PRO A 60 12.99 -9.83 -7.57
CA PRO A 60 12.83 -10.29 -8.96
C PRO A 60 12.00 -11.58 -9.03
N ALA A 61 11.23 -11.77 -10.11
CA ALA A 61 10.52 -13.03 -10.35
C ALA A 61 11.42 -14.02 -11.11
N PRO A 62 11.19 -15.34 -10.99
CA PRO A 62 11.89 -16.34 -11.80
C PRO A 62 11.70 -16.09 -13.30
N ALA A 63 12.81 -16.06 -14.04
CA ALA A 63 12.81 -16.01 -15.50
C ALA A 63 12.81 -17.42 -16.08
N LEU A 64 12.04 -17.62 -17.15
CA LEU A 64 11.83 -18.91 -17.81
C LEU A 64 12.33 -18.87 -19.26
N VAL A 65 13.09 -19.89 -19.66
CA VAL A 65 13.59 -20.04 -21.02
C VAL A 65 13.37 -21.49 -21.51
N PRO A 66 12.46 -21.73 -22.46
CA PRO A 66 11.53 -20.77 -23.06
C PRO A 66 10.47 -20.27 -22.06
N SER A 67 9.86 -19.12 -22.33
CA SER A 67 8.81 -18.52 -21.49
C SER A 67 7.42 -19.12 -21.73
N ALA A 68 7.27 -20.00 -22.73
CA ALA A 68 6.05 -20.74 -23.05
C ALA A 68 6.42 -22.05 -23.76
N LEU A 69 5.55 -23.06 -23.67
CA LEU A 69 5.72 -24.32 -24.39
C LEU A 69 4.55 -24.60 -25.32
N SER A 70 4.87 -24.99 -26.56
CA SER A 70 3.92 -25.45 -27.56
C SER A 70 4.32 -26.82 -28.08
N PHE A 71 3.43 -27.81 -27.92
CA PHE A 71 3.64 -29.17 -28.37
C PHE A 71 2.64 -29.53 -29.47
N ILE A 72 3.13 -30.19 -30.53
CA ILE A 72 2.27 -30.76 -31.58
C ILE A 72 2.11 -32.29 -31.49
N ASN A 73 2.90 -32.91 -30.61
CA ASN A 73 2.98 -34.34 -30.37
C ASN A 73 2.83 -34.61 -28.86
N VAL A 74 2.45 -35.84 -28.51
CA VAL A 74 2.39 -36.32 -27.12
C VAL A 74 3.42 -37.42 -26.88
N GLY A 75 3.78 -37.65 -25.63
CA GLY A 75 4.73 -38.68 -25.20
C GLY A 75 6.13 -38.15 -24.86
N SER A 76 6.95 -39.00 -24.25
CA SER A 76 8.29 -38.67 -23.75
C SER A 76 9.26 -38.18 -24.83
N GLY A 77 9.09 -38.61 -26.09
CA GLY A 77 9.89 -38.12 -27.22
C GLY A 77 9.65 -36.66 -27.58
N ALA A 78 8.55 -36.06 -27.11
CA ALA A 78 8.23 -34.65 -27.28
C ALA A 78 8.55 -33.81 -26.04
N ALA A 79 9.20 -34.37 -25.01
CA ALA A 79 9.52 -33.66 -23.79
C ALA A 79 10.47 -32.48 -24.06
N GLN A 80 10.24 -31.36 -23.36
CA GLN A 80 11.07 -30.17 -23.44
C GLN A 80 11.59 -29.75 -22.07
N ASN A 81 12.80 -29.21 -22.04
CA ASN A 81 13.38 -28.62 -20.85
C ASN A 81 13.09 -27.12 -20.83
N VAL A 82 12.76 -26.62 -19.65
CA VAL A 82 12.62 -25.18 -19.38
C VAL A 82 13.66 -24.81 -18.34
N ALA A 83 14.56 -23.90 -18.72
CA ALA A 83 15.51 -23.31 -17.81
C ALA A 83 14.81 -22.28 -16.93
N VAL A 84 15.15 -22.30 -15.64
CA VAL A 84 14.63 -21.39 -14.61
C VAL A 84 15.83 -20.71 -13.97
N SER A 85 15.80 -19.39 -13.92
CA SER A 85 16.86 -18.59 -13.30
C SER A 85 16.29 -17.34 -12.64
N GLU A 86 16.86 -16.91 -11.53
CA GLU A 86 16.49 -15.67 -10.87
C GLU A 86 17.75 -14.94 -10.39
N THR A 87 17.84 -13.65 -10.73
CA THR A 87 19.05 -12.86 -10.45
C THR A 87 19.25 -12.70 -8.95
N GLY A 88 20.39 -13.16 -8.44
CA GLY A 88 20.71 -13.11 -7.01
C GLY A 88 20.15 -14.27 -6.20
N TYR A 89 19.45 -15.22 -6.85
CA TYR A 89 18.93 -16.42 -6.20
C TYR A 89 19.73 -17.67 -6.59
N ASN A 90 20.13 -18.46 -5.60
CA ASN A 90 20.91 -19.71 -5.77
C ASN A 90 20.26 -20.90 -5.05
N GLY A 91 18.97 -20.80 -4.71
CA GLY A 91 18.24 -21.87 -4.04
C GLY A 91 17.53 -22.79 -5.02
N THR A 92 16.50 -23.47 -4.53
CA THR A 92 15.70 -24.42 -5.32
C THR A 92 14.32 -23.86 -5.65
N PHE A 93 13.86 -24.17 -6.84
CA PHE A 93 12.51 -23.85 -7.28
C PHE A 93 11.57 -25.04 -7.08
N THR A 94 10.28 -24.72 -7.08
CA THR A 94 9.17 -25.67 -7.09
C THR A 94 8.25 -25.36 -8.27
N ALA A 95 7.64 -26.39 -8.84
CA ALA A 95 6.71 -26.35 -9.94
C ALA A 95 5.40 -27.00 -9.48
N SER A 96 4.29 -26.32 -9.71
CA SER A 96 2.96 -26.80 -9.35
C SER A 96 1.95 -26.41 -10.42
N SER A 97 0.83 -27.12 -10.49
CA SER A 97 -0.26 -26.75 -11.38
C SER A 97 -1.58 -27.27 -10.84
N SER A 98 -2.64 -26.49 -11.02
CA SER A 98 -4.02 -26.87 -10.71
C SER A 98 -4.79 -27.36 -11.95
N ASN A 99 -4.30 -27.09 -13.16
CA ASN A 99 -5.01 -27.34 -14.42
C ASN A 99 -4.23 -28.17 -15.45
N CYS A 100 -2.99 -28.60 -15.16
CA CYS A 100 -2.22 -29.44 -16.07
C CYS A 100 -2.48 -30.95 -15.94
N SER A 101 -3.36 -31.38 -15.02
CA SER A 101 -3.68 -32.80 -14.82
C SER A 101 -4.19 -33.43 -16.11
N GLY A 102 -3.54 -34.51 -16.56
CA GLY A 102 -3.87 -35.20 -17.80
C GLY A 102 -3.40 -34.54 -19.10
N ILE A 103 -2.93 -33.28 -19.06
CA ILE A 103 -2.46 -32.54 -20.25
C ILE A 103 -0.94 -32.66 -20.39
N VAL A 104 -0.19 -32.42 -19.32
CA VAL A 104 1.26 -32.56 -19.27
C VAL A 104 1.72 -33.19 -17.96
N SER A 105 2.88 -33.85 -17.97
CA SER A 105 3.59 -34.28 -16.76
C SER A 105 4.89 -33.50 -16.63
N PHE A 106 5.23 -33.06 -15.42
CA PHE A 106 6.46 -32.31 -15.14
C PHE A 106 7.02 -32.68 -13.76
N SER A 107 8.30 -32.39 -13.52
CA SER A 107 8.94 -32.57 -12.22
C SER A 107 8.50 -31.47 -11.25
N ALA A 108 7.78 -31.82 -10.18
CA ALA A 108 7.15 -30.85 -9.29
C ALA A 108 8.10 -30.14 -8.31
N ALA A 109 9.04 -30.81 -7.62
CA ALA A 109 10.01 -30.13 -6.73
C ALA A 109 10.91 -31.16 -6.03
N PRO A 110 12.06 -30.74 -5.46
CA PRO A 110 12.79 -29.49 -5.73
C PRO A 110 13.78 -29.63 -6.92
N PHE A 111 14.03 -28.55 -7.64
CA PHE A 111 15.02 -28.49 -8.74
C PHE A 111 15.80 -27.17 -8.74
N ALA A 112 17.03 -27.19 -9.30
CA ALA A 112 17.95 -26.05 -9.20
C ALA A 112 17.90 -25.09 -10.39
N SER A 113 17.74 -25.60 -11.62
CA SER A 113 17.92 -24.76 -12.83
C SER A 113 17.05 -25.15 -14.02
N SER A 114 16.43 -26.33 -14.03
CA SER A 114 15.50 -26.69 -15.10
C SER A 114 14.45 -27.69 -14.67
N ILE A 115 13.32 -27.67 -15.38
CA ILE A 115 12.29 -28.70 -15.33
C ILE A 115 12.12 -29.33 -16.70
N GLN A 116 11.72 -30.60 -16.72
CA GLN A 116 11.25 -31.26 -17.93
C GLN A 116 9.72 -31.28 -17.94
N VAL A 117 9.14 -30.92 -19.08
CA VAL A 117 7.70 -30.96 -19.32
C VAL A 117 7.43 -31.90 -20.48
N THR A 118 6.61 -32.92 -20.23
CA THR A 118 6.22 -33.94 -21.20
C THR A 118 4.74 -33.81 -21.54
N PRO A 119 4.36 -33.61 -22.81
CA PRO A 119 2.96 -33.56 -23.23
C PRO A 119 2.30 -34.94 -23.14
N VAL A 120 1.09 -35.01 -22.59
CA VAL A 120 0.33 -36.25 -22.38
C VAL A 120 -0.94 -36.28 -23.23
N ALA A 121 -1.69 -35.17 -23.29
CA ALA A 121 -2.92 -35.05 -24.06
C ALA A 121 -3.09 -33.63 -24.60
N PRO A 122 -3.87 -33.42 -25.69
CA PRO A 122 -4.19 -32.09 -26.17
C PRO A 122 -4.94 -31.28 -25.11
N GLY A 123 -4.59 -30.00 -24.99
CA GLY A 123 -5.15 -29.09 -23.98
C GLY A 123 -4.22 -27.91 -23.71
N THR A 124 -4.71 -26.97 -22.89
CA THR A 124 -3.94 -25.81 -22.43
C THR A 124 -3.91 -25.79 -20.91
N CYS A 125 -2.75 -25.48 -20.34
CA CYS A 125 -2.59 -25.36 -18.91
C CYS A 125 -1.44 -24.41 -18.55
N ALA A 126 -1.24 -24.15 -17.25
CA ALA A 126 -0.13 -23.34 -16.78
C ALA A 126 0.58 -24.02 -15.60
N ILE A 127 1.91 -24.00 -15.63
CA ILE A 127 2.77 -24.51 -14.55
C ILE A 127 3.27 -23.29 -13.76
N ALA A 128 2.94 -23.20 -12.48
CA ALA A 128 3.44 -22.17 -11.58
C ALA A 128 4.81 -22.60 -11.04
N ILE A 129 5.84 -21.81 -11.35
CA ILE A 129 7.20 -21.93 -10.82
C ILE A 129 7.33 -20.96 -9.65
N SER A 130 7.72 -21.44 -8.47
CA SER A 130 7.87 -20.63 -7.25
C SER A 130 9.21 -20.87 -6.58
N ASP A 131 9.80 -19.80 -6.06
CA ASP A 131 10.95 -19.80 -5.15
C ASP A 131 10.45 -19.86 -3.67
N THR A 132 11.27 -20.45 -2.80
CA THR A 132 11.30 -20.25 -1.35
C THR A 132 11.14 -18.80 -0.84
N ASN A 133 11.54 -17.77 -1.61
CA ASN A 133 11.34 -16.36 -1.25
C ASN A 133 9.93 -15.82 -1.59
N GLY A 134 9.04 -16.65 -2.13
CA GLY A 134 7.65 -16.30 -2.48
C GLY A 134 7.47 -15.70 -3.87
N ALA A 135 8.56 -15.41 -4.59
CA ALA A 135 8.53 -15.01 -5.99
C ALA A 135 8.03 -16.18 -6.86
N HIS A 136 7.17 -15.89 -7.85
CA HIS A 136 6.59 -16.91 -8.70
C HIS A 136 6.28 -16.40 -10.12
N THR A 137 6.33 -17.32 -11.09
CA THR A 137 6.05 -17.08 -12.51
C THR A 137 5.25 -18.24 -13.08
N ALA A 138 4.34 -17.97 -14.01
CA ALA A 138 3.56 -18.99 -14.71
C ALA A 138 4.16 -19.32 -16.08
N LEU A 139 4.40 -20.60 -16.35
CA LEU A 139 4.74 -21.14 -17.66
C LEU A 139 3.47 -21.60 -18.39
N PRO A 140 2.97 -20.86 -19.39
CA PRO A 140 1.87 -21.33 -20.22
C PRO A 140 2.31 -22.49 -21.11
N VAL A 141 1.45 -23.51 -21.20
CA VAL A 141 1.67 -24.71 -22.01
C VAL A 141 0.45 -24.98 -22.88
N SER A 142 0.68 -25.20 -24.17
CA SER A 142 -0.35 -25.61 -25.14
C SER A 142 0.06 -26.88 -25.87
N VAL A 143 -0.81 -27.88 -25.86
CA VAL A 143 -0.63 -29.15 -26.59
C VAL A 143 -1.73 -29.26 -27.63
N THR A 144 -1.37 -29.38 -28.90
CA THR A 144 -2.32 -29.57 -30.01
C THR A 144 -1.91 -30.83 -30.76
N THR A 145 -2.76 -31.84 -30.84
CA THR A 145 -2.46 -33.02 -31.67
C THR A 145 -3.20 -32.88 -32.98
N THR A 146 -2.50 -32.84 -34.10
CA THR A 146 -3.13 -33.05 -35.41
C THR A 146 -3.47 -34.53 -35.51
N THR A 147 -4.72 -34.90 -35.23
CA THR A 147 -5.21 -36.24 -35.57
C THR A 147 -5.14 -36.38 -37.08
N VAL A 148 -4.12 -37.10 -37.58
CA VAL A 148 -4.18 -37.62 -38.94
C VAL A 148 -5.17 -38.77 -38.86
N THR A 149 -6.43 -38.51 -39.18
CA THR A 149 -7.44 -39.56 -39.32
C THR A 149 -7.04 -40.39 -40.54
N GLY A 150 -6.16 -41.37 -40.33
CA GLY A 150 -5.77 -42.35 -41.33
C GLY A 150 -6.95 -43.24 -41.66
N SER A 151 -7.26 -43.29 -42.96
CA SER A 151 -8.37 -44.02 -43.60
C SER A 151 -8.25 -45.54 -43.51
#